data_AF-A0A1F8HQF7-F1
#
_entry.id   AF-A0A1F8HQF7-F1
#
_cell.length_a   1.000
_cell.length_b   1.000
_cell.length_c   1.000
_cell.angle_alpha   90.00
_cell.angle_beta   90.00
_cell.angle_gamma   90.00
#
_symmetry.space_group_name_H-M   'P 1'
#
loop_
_entity.id
_entity.type
_entity.pdbx_description
1 polymer ?
#
loop_
_entity_poly.entity_id
_entity_poly.type
_entity_poly.pdbx_seq_one_letter_code
_entity_poly.pdbx_strand_id
1 'polypeptide(L)'
;MKHGFNFCFSLTVAIMLLSAINCNNAPTLPSKMIRITYPRGGETFSSGDRVIIQWTATGSIDEVDIFLFASFDNYGEVLAQNIPAEIGRFTWIIQTCPAYNQYFRIEITDSASLAAMTASLGFTIKKCS
;
A
#
# COMPACT_ATOMS: atom_id res chain seq x y z
N MET A 1 -7.42 -24.65 -42.19
CA MET A 1 -8.31 -24.83 -41.01
C MET A 1 -7.63 -24.22 -39.80
N LYS A 2 -7.94 -22.99 -39.43
CA LYS A 2 -7.60 -22.42 -38.12
C LYS A 2 -8.71 -21.46 -37.71
N HIS A 3 -9.77 -22.02 -37.13
CA HIS A 3 -10.74 -21.25 -36.36
C HIS A 3 -10.45 -21.53 -34.88
N GLY A 4 -9.64 -20.67 -34.28
CA GLY A 4 -9.51 -20.58 -32.84
C GLY A 4 -10.25 -19.34 -32.37
N PHE A 5 -11.57 -19.46 -32.17
CA PHE A 5 -12.34 -18.41 -31.52
C PHE A 5 -12.09 -18.52 -30.01
N ASN A 6 -11.18 -17.68 -29.49
CA ASN A 6 -11.00 -17.50 -28.05
C ASN A 6 -12.16 -16.64 -27.51
N PHE A 7 -13.20 -17.29 -27.00
CA PHE A 7 -14.24 -16.64 -26.20
C PHE A 7 -13.87 -16.78 -24.72
N CYS A 8 -13.55 -15.65 -24.07
CA CYS A 8 -13.36 -15.59 -22.62
C CYS A 8 -14.73 -15.40 -21.95
N PHE A 9 -15.23 -16.41 -21.23
CA PHE A 9 -16.43 -16.27 -20.40
C PHE A 9 -16.07 -15.51 -19.13
N SER A 10 -16.48 -14.24 -19.03
CA SER A 10 -16.52 -13.52 -17.75
C SER A 10 -17.97 -13.43 -17.29
N LEU A 11 -18.27 -14.10 -16.18
CA LEU A 11 -19.61 -14.19 -15.61
C LEU A 11 -19.82 -13.04 -14.63
N THR A 12 -20.23 -11.84 -15.09
CA THR A 12 -21.00 -10.89 -14.26
C THR A 12 -21.77 -9.84 -15.09
N VAL A 13 -23.09 -10.05 -15.17
CA VAL A 13 -24.25 -9.12 -15.23
C VAL A 13 -24.31 -7.92 -16.22
N ALA A 14 -25.42 -7.95 -16.97
CA ALA A 14 -26.18 -6.88 -17.66
C ALA A 14 -26.01 -6.73 -19.18
N ILE A 15 -26.99 -7.32 -19.86
CA ILE A 15 -27.43 -7.21 -21.25
C ILE A 15 -27.42 -5.76 -21.75
N MET A 16 -26.79 -5.48 -22.91
CA MET A 16 -27.41 -4.76 -24.06
C MET A 16 -26.55 -4.88 -25.34
N LEU A 17 -27.14 -5.59 -26.32
CA LEU A 17 -26.84 -5.71 -27.76
C LEU A 17 -25.59 -6.48 -28.22
N LEU A 18 -25.86 -7.53 -29.00
CA LEU A 18 -24.94 -8.42 -29.70
C LEU A 18 -23.79 -7.66 -30.39
N SER A 19 -22.63 -7.64 -29.75
CA SER A 19 -21.37 -7.73 -30.46
C SER A 19 -20.38 -8.48 -29.57
N ALA A 20 -19.70 -9.46 -30.16
CA ALA A 20 -18.62 -10.16 -29.46
C ALA A 20 -17.59 -9.11 -29.03
N ILE A 21 -17.41 -8.93 -27.72
CA ILE A 21 -16.33 -8.07 -27.22
C ILE A 21 -15.02 -8.77 -27.62
N ASN A 22 -14.30 -8.17 -28.57
CA ASN A 22 -12.96 -8.59 -28.90
C ASN A 22 -12.07 -8.30 -27.68
N CYS A 23 -11.67 -9.34 -26.94
CA CYS A 23 -10.84 -9.22 -25.73
C CYS A 23 -9.48 -8.54 -25.98
N ASN A 24 -9.09 -8.32 -27.24
CA ASN A 24 -7.86 -7.65 -27.60
C ASN A 24 -7.91 -6.12 -27.36
N ASN A 25 -9.10 -5.54 -27.16
CA ASN A 25 -9.27 -4.09 -27.02
C ASN A 25 -9.94 -3.68 -25.70
N ALA A 26 -9.89 -4.53 -24.66
CA ALA A 26 -10.33 -4.11 -23.33
C ALA A 26 -9.44 -2.94 -22.85
N PRO A 27 -10.01 -1.80 -22.39
CA PRO A 27 -9.23 -0.76 -21.74
C PRO A 27 -8.52 -1.36 -20.52
N THR A 28 -7.20 -1.46 -20.57
CA THR A 28 -6.41 -1.91 -19.41
C THR A 28 -6.43 -0.78 -18.39
N LEU A 29 -7.16 -0.95 -17.29
CA LEU A 29 -7.07 -0.02 -16.16
C LEU A 29 -5.60 -0.04 -15.68
N PRO A 30 -4.98 1.13 -15.41
CA PRO A 30 -3.63 1.16 -14.85
C PRO A 30 -3.57 0.34 -13.57
N SER A 31 -2.55 -0.53 -13.47
CA SER A 31 -2.33 -1.36 -12.29
C SER A 31 -2.15 -0.48 -11.05
N LYS A 32 -2.92 -0.77 -9.99
CA LYS A 32 -2.77 -0.11 -8.70
C LYS A 32 -1.39 -0.42 -8.12
N MET A 33 -0.67 0.61 -7.67
CA MET A 33 0.64 0.45 -7.03
C MET A 33 0.87 1.57 -6.03
N ILE A 34 1.48 1.20 -4.89
CA ILE A 34 1.96 2.15 -3.87
C ILE A 34 3.46 1.90 -3.69
N ARG A 35 4.23 2.96 -3.51
CA ARG A 35 5.66 2.88 -3.21
C ARG A 35 6.03 3.85 -2.11
N ILE A 36 6.54 3.33 -0.99
CA ILE A 36 7.13 4.16 0.06
C ILE A 36 8.44 4.77 -0.46
N THR A 37 8.55 6.09 -0.33
CA THR A 37 9.75 6.87 -0.66
C THR A 37 10.53 7.25 0.58
N TYR A 38 9.90 7.29 1.75
CA TYR A 38 10.54 7.44 3.07
C TYR A 38 9.60 7.01 4.21
N PRO A 39 10.09 6.38 5.30
CA PRO A 39 11.42 5.80 5.43
C PRO A 39 11.59 4.61 4.47
N ARG A 40 12.81 4.38 3.98
CA ARG A 40 13.10 3.24 3.08
C ARG A 40 13.78 2.07 3.79
N GLY A 41 14.35 2.31 4.97
CA GLY A 41 15.05 1.35 5.80
C GLY A 41 16.45 1.81 6.20
N GLY A 42 16.93 1.26 7.31
CA GLY A 42 18.22 1.58 7.91
C GLY A 42 18.25 2.87 8.74
N GLU A 43 17.17 3.66 8.72
CA GLU A 43 17.08 4.86 9.55
C GLU A 43 17.06 4.51 11.04
N THR A 44 17.46 5.45 11.88
CA THR A 44 17.37 5.35 13.34
C THR A 44 16.69 6.59 13.88
N PHE A 45 15.51 6.40 14.48
CA PHE A 45 14.72 7.46 15.11
C PHE A 45 14.79 7.38 16.64
N SER A 46 14.27 8.40 17.30
CA SER A 46 14.16 8.53 18.75
C SER A 46 12.72 8.89 19.14
N SER A 47 12.34 8.61 20.39
CA SER A 47 11.07 9.11 20.92
C SER A 47 11.01 10.65 20.83
N GLY A 48 9.86 11.18 20.42
CA GLY A 48 9.63 12.60 20.14
C GLY A 48 9.93 13.03 18.71
N ASP A 49 10.59 12.20 17.90
CA ASP A 49 10.86 12.53 16.50
C ASP A 49 9.56 12.67 15.70
N ARG A 50 9.56 13.63 14.77
CA ARG A 50 8.48 13.84 13.79
C ARG A 50 8.94 13.25 12.45
N VAL A 51 8.50 12.03 12.16
CA VAL A 51 8.85 11.29 10.96
C VAL A 51 7.80 11.54 9.88
N ILE A 52 8.21 12.12 8.75
CA ILE A 52 7.32 12.34 7.60
C ILE A 52 7.35 11.09 6.73
N ILE A 53 6.37 10.21 6.87
CA ILE A 53 6.17 9.06 5.98
C ILE A 53 5.74 9.58 4.61
N GLN A 54 6.37 9.13 3.53
CA GLN A 54 6.14 9.59 2.17
C GLN A 54 5.94 8.41 1.20
N TRP A 55 5.05 8.57 0.24
CA TRP A 55 4.77 7.56 -0.78
C TRP A 55 4.36 8.18 -2.12
N THR A 56 4.37 7.34 -3.15
CA THR A 56 3.71 7.60 -4.44
C THR A 56 2.66 6.52 -4.68
N ALA A 57 1.50 6.91 -5.22
CA ALA A 57 0.44 6.00 -5.64
C ALA A 57 0.16 6.16 -7.14
N THR A 58 -0.11 5.05 -7.83
CA THR A 58 -0.52 5.05 -9.24
C THR A 58 -1.70 4.12 -9.45
N GLY A 59 -2.54 4.42 -10.46
CA GLY A 59 -3.82 3.74 -10.66
C GLY A 59 -4.93 4.36 -9.78
N SER A 60 -6.09 3.72 -9.76
CA SER A 60 -7.26 4.18 -8.98
C SER A 60 -7.13 3.80 -7.50
N ILE A 61 -6.33 4.56 -6.75
CA ILE A 61 -6.21 4.44 -5.29
C ILE A 61 -6.64 5.77 -4.69
N ASP A 62 -7.80 5.80 -4.04
CA ASP A 62 -8.37 7.03 -3.49
C ASP A 62 -7.76 7.33 -2.11
N GLU A 63 -7.64 6.31 -1.27
CA GLU A 63 -7.18 6.42 0.10
C GLU A 63 -6.21 5.30 0.47
N VAL A 64 -5.33 5.59 1.44
CA VAL A 64 -4.39 4.63 2.00
C VAL A 64 -4.45 4.57 3.53
N ASP A 65 -4.18 3.37 4.05
CA ASP A 65 -3.97 3.10 5.46
C ASP A 65 -2.48 2.88 5.72
N ILE A 66 -2.00 3.35 6.88
CA ILE A 66 -0.58 3.34 7.26
C ILE A 66 -0.42 2.63 8.59
N PHE A 67 0.43 1.61 8.59
CA PHE A 67 0.68 0.75 9.74
C PHE A 67 2.15 0.76 10.13
N LEU A 68 2.41 0.63 11.42
CA LEU A 68 3.72 0.35 11.99
C LEU A 68 3.76 -1.10 12.47
N PHE A 69 4.73 -1.86 12.00
CA PHE A 69 4.98 -3.22 12.48
C PHE A 69 6.30 -3.28 13.24
N ALA A 70 6.29 -3.90 14.41
CA ALA A 70 7.49 -4.22 15.18
C ALA A 70 7.98 -5.64 14.83
N SER A 71 9.24 -5.77 14.43
CA SER A 71 9.94 -7.03 14.14
C SER A 71 9.07 -8.09 13.42
N PHE A 72 8.75 -9.18 14.11
CA PHE A 72 8.02 -10.35 13.61
C PHE A 72 6.54 -10.34 14.01
N ASP A 73 6.04 -9.22 14.52
CA ASP A 73 4.63 -9.11 14.89
C ASP A 73 3.76 -9.22 13.64
N ASN A 74 2.69 -10.00 13.78
CA ASN A 74 1.69 -10.19 12.72
C ASN A 74 0.60 -9.10 12.76
N TYR A 75 0.64 -8.22 13.76
CA TYR A 75 -0.35 -7.15 13.97
C TYR A 75 0.35 -5.80 13.91
N GLY A 76 -0.05 -4.97 12.96
CA GLY A 76 0.44 -3.61 12.81
C GLY A 76 -0.34 -2.65 13.69
N GLU A 77 0.37 -1.74 14.36
CA GLU A 77 -0.24 -0.55 14.96
C GLU A 77 -0.74 0.36 13.85
N VAL A 78 -1.99 0.82 13.96
CA VAL A 78 -2.58 1.77 13.01
C VAL A 78 -2.03 3.16 13.32
N LEU A 79 -1.24 3.72 12.40
CA LEU A 79 -0.76 5.10 12.51
C LEU A 79 -1.78 6.08 11.91
N ALA A 80 -2.41 5.71 10.79
CA ALA A 80 -3.42 6.50 10.12
C ALA A 80 -4.28 5.62 9.19
N GLN A 81 -5.50 6.06 8.92
CA GLN A 81 -6.40 5.41 7.96
C GLN A 81 -7.09 6.45 7.08
N ASN A 82 -7.57 5.99 5.93
CA ASN A 82 -8.35 6.78 4.97
C ASN A 82 -7.64 8.09 4.59
N ILE A 83 -6.32 8.05 4.41
CA ILE A 83 -5.57 9.23 3.98
C ILE A 83 -5.66 9.34 2.47
N PRO A 84 -6.15 10.46 1.90
CA PRO A 84 -6.18 10.63 0.45
C PRO A 84 -4.82 10.36 -0.17
N ALA A 85 -4.76 9.38 -1.07
CA ALA A 85 -3.49 8.83 -1.56
C ALA A 85 -2.64 9.88 -2.29
N GLU A 86 -3.30 10.86 -2.92
CA GLU A 86 -2.70 11.99 -3.62
C GLU A 86 -1.90 12.94 -2.73
N ILE A 87 -2.14 12.93 -1.41
CA ILE A 87 -1.35 13.75 -0.47
C ILE A 87 0.11 13.29 -0.45
N GLY A 88 0.35 11.98 -0.63
CA GLY A 88 1.68 11.38 -0.74
C GLY A 88 2.53 11.46 0.54
N ARG A 89 1.95 11.88 1.67
CA ARG A 89 2.67 12.00 2.94
C ARG A 89 1.77 11.99 4.17
N PHE A 90 2.34 11.57 5.30
CA PHE A 90 1.75 11.61 6.63
C PHE A 90 2.84 11.90 7.67
N THR A 91 2.56 12.74 8.66
CA THR A 91 3.53 13.03 9.75
C THR A 91 3.20 12.17 10.97
N TRP A 92 4.08 11.23 11.28
CA TRP A 92 4.02 10.40 12.47
C TRP A 92 4.92 10.98 13.56
N ILE A 93 4.38 11.13 14.77
CA ILE A 93 5.16 11.53 15.95
C ILE A 93 5.37 10.29 16.82
N ILE A 94 6.62 9.88 16.99
CA ILE A 94 6.98 8.74 17.81
C ILE A 94 6.72 9.08 19.29
N GLN A 95 5.68 8.50 19.88
CA GLN A 95 5.28 8.83 21.26
C GLN A 95 6.17 8.17 22.31
N THR A 96 6.59 6.92 22.06
CA THR A 96 7.32 6.11 23.02
C THR A 96 8.53 5.44 22.37
N CYS A 97 9.55 5.18 23.17
CA CYS A 97 10.67 4.34 22.79
C CYS A 97 10.35 2.86 23.12
N PRO A 98 10.89 1.89 22.36
CA PRO A 98 10.76 0.48 22.72
C PRO A 98 11.59 0.13 23.96
N ALA A 99 11.19 -0.94 24.66
CA ALA A 99 11.91 -1.44 25.84
C ALA A 99 13.23 -2.14 25.49
N TYR A 100 13.32 -2.72 24.29
CA TYR A 100 14.48 -3.46 23.79
C TYR A 100 14.78 -3.07 22.33
N ASN A 101 15.98 -3.42 21.87
CA ASN A 101 16.35 -3.19 20.48
C ASN A 101 15.51 -4.06 19.57
N GLN A 102 14.83 -3.44 18.61
CA GLN A 102 14.01 -4.12 17.63
C GLN A 102 13.95 -3.33 16.33
N TYR A 103 13.60 -4.01 15.25
CA TYR A 103 13.35 -3.37 13.96
C TYR A 103 11.89 -3.02 13.83
N PHE A 104 11.60 -2.01 13.02
CA PHE A 104 10.27 -1.60 12.64
C PHE A 104 10.19 -1.47 11.12
N ARG A 105 8.98 -1.58 10.58
CA ARG A 105 8.70 -1.23 9.18
C ARG A 105 7.37 -0.51 9.08
N ILE A 106 7.26 0.36 8.09
CA ILE A 106 5.99 0.97 7.69
C ILE A 106 5.37 0.10 6.61
N GLU A 107 4.08 -0.18 6.73
CA GLU A 107 3.27 -0.72 5.66
C GLU A 107 2.21 0.28 5.24
N ILE A 108 1.96 0.38 3.93
CA ILE A 108 0.89 1.20 3.37
C ILE A 108 0.04 0.33 2.45
N THR A 109 -1.28 0.38 2.63
CA THR A 109 -2.26 -0.40 1.84
C THR A 109 -3.33 0.51 1.25
N ASP A 110 -3.88 0.14 0.10
CA ASP A 110 -5.13 0.72 -0.42
C ASP A 110 -6.29 0.42 0.55
N SER A 111 -6.96 1.47 1.05
CA SER A 111 -8.01 1.35 2.08
C SER A 111 -9.25 0.63 1.57
N ALA A 112 -9.55 0.73 0.27
CA ALA A 112 -10.72 0.11 -0.33
C ALA A 112 -10.51 -1.38 -0.65
N SER A 113 -9.25 -1.79 -0.84
CA SER A 113 -8.90 -3.17 -1.18
C SER A 113 -7.42 -3.44 -0.94
N LEU A 114 -7.06 -4.65 -0.52
CA LEU A 114 -5.65 -5.08 -0.45
C LEU A 114 -4.99 -5.29 -1.83
N ALA A 115 -5.54 -4.71 -2.89
CA ALA A 115 -5.04 -4.84 -4.26
C ALA A 115 -3.70 -4.12 -4.48
N ALA A 116 -3.38 -3.11 -3.68
CA ALA A 116 -2.07 -2.49 -3.64
C ALA A 116 -1.59 -2.37 -2.18
N MET A 117 -0.41 -2.92 -1.92
CA MET A 117 0.26 -2.83 -0.63
C MET A 117 1.77 -2.72 -0.82
N THR A 118 2.45 -2.06 0.11
CA THR A 118 3.90 -1.94 0.11
C THR A 118 4.43 -1.85 1.53
N ALA A 119 5.69 -2.22 1.72
CA ALA A 119 6.38 -2.15 3.00
C ALA A 119 7.75 -1.47 2.83
N SER A 120 8.17 -0.68 3.81
CA SER A 120 9.57 -0.25 3.92
C SER A 120 10.46 -1.43 4.29
N LEU A 121 11.77 -1.30 4.10
CA LEU A 121 12.71 -2.18 4.80
C LEU A 121 12.73 -1.81 6.30
N GLY A 122 13.43 -2.62 7.10
CA GLY A 122 13.57 -2.42 8.54
C GLY A 122 14.35 -1.15 8.89
N PHE A 123 13.82 -0.34 9.81
CA PHE A 123 14.50 0.77 10.49
C PHE A 123 14.45 0.54 12.01
N THR A 124 15.10 1.40 12.80
CA THR A 124 15.14 1.27 14.25
C THR A 124 14.61 2.52 14.96
N ILE A 125 14.05 2.31 16.15
CA ILE A 125 13.76 3.38 17.11
C ILE A 125 14.63 3.11 18.33
N LYS A 126 15.38 4.10 18.79
CA LYS A 126 16.24 3.96 19.97
C LYS A 126 15.41 3.52 21.17
N LYS A 127 15.84 2.43 21.81
CA LYS A 127 15.23 1.95 23.05
C LYS A 127 15.28 3.03 24.13
N CYS A 128 14.40 2.91 25.12
CA CYS A 128 14.47 3.75 26.30
C CYS A 128 15.81 3.53 27.04
N SER A 129 16.36 4.61 27.58
CA SER A 129 17.60 4.60 28.37
C SER A 129 17.47 3.68 29.57
#